data_AF-A0A4D7YMV8-F1
#
_entry.id   AF-A0A4D7YMV8-F1
#
_cell.length_a   1.000
_cell.length_b   1.000
_cell.length_c   1.000
_cell.angle_alpha   90.00
_cell.angle_beta   90.00
_cell.angle_gamma   90.00
#
_symmetry.space_group_name_H-M   'P 1'
#
loop_
_entity.id
_entity.type
_entity.pdbx_description
1 polymer ?
#
loop_
_entity_poly.entity_id
_entity_poly.type
_entity_poly.pdbx_seq_one_letter_code
_entity_poly.pdbx_strand_id
1 'polypeptide(L)'
;MNVIEMLGQKTESDKGSVRKYDKGERRFKHVGSGDVPEFEIDNDNPKKIIGKCPKTISAQERDRLLEIAIAASNPDREIEVPNKLYSVHEGTIYEAQTSDHGETYHAYPFRGKLSASILRQLGELADREECRAEFDKFVKSNIVRHGR
;
A
#
# COMPACT_ATOMS: atom_id res chain seq x y z
N MET A 1 -20.39 42.58 21.86
CA MET A 1 -19.49 41.95 20.87
C MET A 1 -19.49 40.46 21.18
N ASN A 2 -20.28 39.67 20.44
CA ASN A 2 -20.40 38.23 20.66
C ASN A 2 -19.41 37.51 19.75
N VAL A 3 -18.52 36.73 20.36
CA VAL A 3 -17.58 35.84 19.68
C VAL A 3 -18.30 34.49 19.57
N ILE A 4 -18.69 34.11 18.35
CA ILE A 4 -19.28 32.79 18.09
C ILE A 4 -18.12 31.81 17.92
N GLU A 5 -17.91 30.95 18.91
CA GLU A 5 -17.03 29.79 18.82
C GLU A 5 -17.58 28.83 17.76
N MET A 6 -16.89 28.73 16.62
CA MET A 6 -17.12 27.66 15.65
C MET A 6 -16.48 26.39 16.18
N LEU A 7 -17.29 25.56 16.85
CA LEU A 7 -16.96 24.18 17.16
C LEU A 7 -16.78 23.43 15.84
N GLY A 8 -15.52 23.14 15.51
CA GLY A 8 -15.14 22.27 14.41
C GLY A 8 -15.79 20.90 14.58
N GLN A 9 -16.59 20.53 13.57
CA GLN A 9 -17.17 19.20 13.45
C GLN A 9 -16.02 18.18 13.35
N LYS A 10 -15.82 17.40 14.41
CA LYS A 10 -14.99 16.19 14.36
C LYS A 10 -15.71 15.19 13.47
N THR A 11 -15.16 14.92 12.30
CA THR A 11 -15.58 13.81 11.45
C THR A 11 -15.25 12.51 12.17
N GLU A 12 -16.30 11.84 12.69
CA GLU A 12 -16.26 10.47 13.14
C GLU A 12 -16.02 9.55 11.93
N SER A 13 -14.76 9.18 11.68
CA SER A 13 -14.44 8.06 10.80
C SER A 13 -13.07 7.50 11.18
N ASP A 14 -13.00 6.77 12.28
CA ASP A 14 -12.11 5.62 12.37
C ASP A 14 -12.49 4.72 13.56
N LYS A 15 -13.55 3.92 13.39
CA LYS A 15 -13.62 2.67 14.16
C LYS A 15 -12.63 1.73 13.48
N GLY A 16 -11.38 1.77 13.96
CA GLY A 16 -10.29 0.96 13.46
C GLY A 16 -10.68 -0.52 13.43
N SER A 17 -11.06 -1.01 12.25
CA SER A 17 -10.94 -2.43 11.98
C SER A 17 -9.45 -2.72 11.97
N VAL A 18 -8.99 -3.53 12.93
CA VAL A 18 -7.60 -3.97 12.98
C VAL A 18 -7.38 -4.82 11.74
N ARG A 19 -6.86 -4.21 10.67
CA ARG A 19 -6.49 -4.90 9.43
C ARG A 19 -5.37 -5.87 9.77
N LYS A 20 -5.54 -7.15 9.42
CA LYS A 20 -4.53 -8.18 9.72
C LYS A 20 -3.72 -8.53 8.50
N TYR A 21 -2.40 -8.62 8.65
CA TYR A 21 -1.55 -9.13 7.60
C TYR A 21 -1.71 -10.65 7.46
N ASP A 22 -2.00 -11.11 6.24
CA ASP A 22 -1.87 -12.51 5.87
C ASP A 22 -0.70 -12.70 4.91
N LYS A 23 0.23 -13.58 5.29
CA LYS A 23 1.35 -13.99 4.44
C LYS A 23 0.88 -14.79 3.22
N GLY A 24 -0.35 -15.30 3.25
CA GLY A 24 -0.91 -16.22 2.28
C GLY A 24 -0.15 -17.53 2.37
N GLU A 25 -0.71 -18.50 3.11
CA GLU A 25 -0.07 -19.79 3.42
C GLU A 25 0.37 -20.62 2.19
N ARG A 26 -0.01 -20.19 0.97
CA ARG A 26 0.38 -20.78 -0.32
C ARG A 26 0.91 -19.77 -1.35
N ARG A 27 1.25 -18.53 -0.95
CA ARG A 27 1.68 -17.44 -1.85
C ARG A 27 3.18 -17.13 -1.72
N PHE A 28 4.00 -18.18 -1.66
CA PHE A 28 5.47 -18.12 -1.64
C PHE A 28 6.08 -17.29 -2.77
N LYS A 29 5.32 -17.05 -3.85
CA LYS A 29 5.74 -16.25 -4.98
C LYS A 29 6.18 -14.83 -4.61
N HIS A 30 5.73 -14.26 -3.49
CA HIS A 30 6.13 -12.91 -3.06
C HIS A 30 7.18 -12.89 -1.95
N VAL A 31 7.67 -14.06 -1.51
CA VAL A 31 8.72 -14.13 -0.48
C VAL A 31 10.07 -14.02 -1.18
N GLY A 32 10.77 -12.91 -0.98
CA GLY A 32 12.17 -12.74 -1.38
C GLY A 32 13.13 -13.23 -0.29
N SER A 33 14.33 -13.62 -0.70
CA SER A 33 15.44 -13.97 0.21
C SER A 33 16.44 -12.81 0.40
N GLY A 34 16.31 -11.77 -0.42
CA GLY A 34 17.15 -10.58 -0.40
C GLY A 34 16.83 -9.62 0.75
N ASP A 35 17.76 -8.69 0.98
CA ASP A 35 17.62 -7.60 1.96
C ASP A 35 16.85 -6.40 1.37
N VAL A 36 16.63 -6.37 0.05
CA VAL A 36 15.90 -5.33 -0.66
C VAL A 36 14.73 -5.92 -1.48
N PRO A 37 13.70 -5.13 -1.82
CA PRO A 37 12.61 -5.58 -2.66
C PRO A 37 13.08 -5.89 -4.09
N GLU A 38 12.58 -6.99 -4.67
CA GLU A 38 12.96 -7.44 -6.01
C GLU A 38 11.73 -7.63 -6.91
N PHE A 39 11.95 -7.57 -8.23
CA PHE A 39 10.92 -7.83 -9.23
C PHE A 39 11.38 -8.92 -10.18
N GLU A 40 10.60 -10.00 -10.27
CA GLU A 40 10.82 -11.10 -11.18
C GLU A 40 9.73 -11.15 -12.24
N ILE A 41 10.06 -11.63 -13.43
CA ILE A 41 9.07 -11.94 -14.46
C ILE A 41 8.55 -13.35 -14.19
N ASP A 42 7.22 -13.52 -14.24
CA ASP A 42 6.60 -14.84 -14.14
C ASP A 42 6.95 -15.67 -15.39
N ASN A 43 7.62 -16.82 -15.19
CA ASN A 43 8.07 -17.68 -16.29
C ASN A 43 6.90 -18.23 -17.12
N ASP A 44 5.75 -18.46 -16.50
CA ASP A 44 4.55 -18.96 -17.18
C ASP A 44 3.77 -17.83 -17.86
N ASN A 45 4.02 -16.58 -17.46
CA ASN A 45 3.38 -15.41 -18.05
C ASN A 45 4.32 -14.20 -18.07
N PRO A 46 5.11 -14.02 -19.15
CA PRO A 46 6.12 -12.97 -19.24
C PRO A 46 5.59 -11.52 -19.13
N LYS A 47 4.27 -11.33 -19.21
CA LYS A 47 3.62 -10.01 -19.02
C LYS A 47 3.38 -9.69 -17.55
N LYS A 48 3.54 -10.65 -16.65
CA LYS A 48 3.27 -10.54 -15.23
C LYS A 48 4.57 -10.38 -14.46
N ILE A 49 4.62 -9.33 -13.65
CA ILE A 49 5.74 -9.05 -12.76
C ILE A 49 5.34 -9.44 -11.34
N ILE A 50 6.23 -10.13 -10.65
CA ILE A 50 6.07 -10.60 -9.28
C ILE A 50 7.00 -9.77 -8.40
N GLY A 51 6.43 -8.97 -7.49
CA GLY A 51 7.19 -8.30 -6.45
C GLY A 51 7.55 -9.25 -5.33
N LYS A 52 8.80 -9.20 -4.85
CA LYS A 52 9.34 -10.02 -3.77
C LYS A 52 9.65 -9.15 -2.56
N CYS A 53 8.96 -9.39 -1.44
CA CYS A 53 9.25 -8.72 -0.18
C CYS A 53 10.66 -9.10 0.30
N PRO A 54 11.44 -8.14 0.82
CA PRO A 54 12.68 -8.46 1.49
C PRO A 54 12.40 -9.23 2.79
N LYS A 55 13.35 -10.06 3.21
CA LYS A 55 13.22 -10.85 4.45
C LYS A 55 13.29 -9.99 5.72
N THR A 56 13.73 -8.75 5.59
CA THR A 56 14.02 -7.81 6.68
C THR A 56 12.76 -7.19 7.30
N ILE A 57 11.61 -7.22 6.62
CA ILE A 57 10.37 -6.65 7.15
C ILE A 57 9.80 -7.58 8.22
N SER A 58 9.81 -7.11 9.47
CA SER A 58 9.27 -7.82 10.63
C SER A 58 7.75 -7.96 10.55
N ALA A 59 7.17 -8.86 11.35
CA ALA A 59 5.70 -9.00 11.41
C ALA A 59 5.03 -7.71 11.91
N GLN A 60 5.61 -7.08 12.93
CA GLN A 60 5.13 -5.82 13.50
C GLN A 60 5.13 -4.69 12.47
N GLU A 61 6.19 -4.62 11.64
CA GLU A 61 6.26 -3.61 10.58
C GLU A 61 5.20 -3.85 9.50
N ARG A 62 4.86 -5.10 9.19
CA ARG A 62 3.78 -5.40 8.22
C ARG A 62 2.42 -4.92 8.71
N ASP A 63 2.11 -5.15 9.99
CA ASP A 63 0.85 -4.69 10.58
C ASP A 63 0.80 -3.15 10.60
N ARG A 64 1.89 -2.49 11.04
CA ARG A 64 2.01 -1.02 10.99
C ARG A 64 1.80 -0.48 9.58
N LEU A 65 2.41 -1.11 8.58
CA LEU A 65 2.26 -0.71 7.18
C LEU A 65 0.82 -0.83 6.67
N LEU A 66 0.02 -1.79 7.17
CA LEU A 66 -1.40 -1.91 6.83
C LEU A 66 -2.27 -0.84 7.51
N GLU A 67 -1.91 -0.45 8.73
CA GLU A 67 -2.61 0.60 9.47
C GLU A 67 -2.46 1.95 8.78
N ILE A 68 -1.24 2.31 8.37
CA ILE A 68 -0.95 3.60 7.70
C ILE A 68 -1.26 3.61 6.20
N ALA A 69 -1.70 2.47 5.65
CA ALA A 69 -1.91 2.31 4.22
C ALA A 69 -3.06 3.19 3.70
N ILE A 70 -2.86 3.72 2.50
CA ILE A 70 -3.81 4.53 1.76
C ILE A 70 -4.75 3.60 0.98
N ALA A 71 -6.06 3.75 1.20
CA ALA A 71 -7.07 3.02 0.47
C ALA A 71 -7.18 3.49 -0.99
N ALA A 72 -7.19 2.54 -1.92
CA ALA A 72 -7.64 2.81 -3.28
C ALA A 72 -9.16 2.98 -3.31
N SER A 73 -9.67 3.76 -4.26
CA SER A 73 -11.11 3.81 -4.50
C SER A 73 -11.63 2.41 -4.86
N ASN A 74 -12.68 1.96 -4.18
CA ASN A 74 -13.31 0.69 -4.48
C ASN A 74 -14.12 0.78 -5.79
N PRO A 75 -13.88 -0.12 -6.75
CA PRO A 75 -14.73 -0.23 -7.92
C PRO A 75 -16.10 -0.82 -7.58
N ASP A 76 -16.15 -1.65 -6.52
CA ASP A 76 -17.37 -2.27 -6.02
C ASP A 76 -17.95 -1.43 -4.87
N ARG A 77 -19.15 -0.90 -5.08
CA ARG A 77 -19.84 -0.05 -4.10
C ARG A 77 -20.52 -0.85 -3.00
N GLU A 78 -20.66 -2.16 -3.16
CA GLU A 78 -21.29 -3.04 -2.18
C GLU A 78 -20.31 -3.53 -1.12
N ILE A 79 -19.00 -3.38 -1.38
CA ILE A 79 -17.93 -3.71 -0.43
C ILE A 79 -17.48 -2.43 0.30
N GLU A 80 -17.82 -2.34 1.59
CA GLU A 80 -17.48 -1.18 2.43
C GLU A 80 -15.97 -1.07 2.73
N VAL A 81 -15.22 -2.18 2.62
CA VAL A 81 -13.78 -2.23 2.90
C VAL A 81 -12.94 -2.10 1.63
N PRO A 82 -11.79 -1.41 1.68
CA PRO A 82 -10.96 -1.21 0.50
C PRO A 82 -10.36 -2.52 -0.03
N ASN A 83 -10.68 -2.91 -1.27
CA ASN A 83 -10.10 -4.10 -1.90
C ASN A 83 -8.57 -4.00 -2.09
N LYS A 84 -8.06 -2.77 -2.16
CA LYS A 84 -6.66 -2.47 -2.37
C LYS A 84 -6.19 -1.36 -1.43
N LEU A 85 -5.06 -1.61 -0.80
CA LEU A 85 -4.34 -0.67 0.05
C LEU A 85 -2.94 -0.46 -0.51
N TYR A 86 -2.39 0.73 -0.33
CA TYR A 86 -1.02 1.05 -0.71
C TYR A 86 -0.25 1.69 0.44
N SER A 87 0.98 1.26 0.66
CA SER A 87 1.89 1.86 1.65
C SER A 87 3.28 2.07 1.03
N VAL A 88 4.12 2.80 1.75
CA VAL A 88 5.53 3.00 1.39
C VAL A 88 6.39 2.49 2.53
N HIS A 89 7.43 1.72 2.20
CA HIS A 89 8.45 1.28 3.14
C HIS A 89 9.82 1.37 2.47
N GLU A 90 10.75 2.11 3.08
CA GLU A 90 12.09 2.37 2.53
C GLU A 90 12.05 2.86 1.06
N GLY A 91 11.08 3.72 0.75
CA GLY A 91 10.83 4.26 -0.59
C GLY A 91 10.18 3.29 -1.59
N THR A 92 9.95 2.04 -1.24
CA THR A 92 9.24 1.08 -2.09
C THR A 92 7.74 1.12 -1.85
N ILE A 93 6.96 1.16 -2.94
CA ILE A 93 5.50 1.07 -2.85
C ILE A 93 5.09 -0.39 -2.70
N TYR A 94 4.23 -0.67 -1.73
CA TYR A 94 3.59 -1.97 -1.54
C TYR A 94 2.10 -1.88 -1.88
N GLU A 95 1.56 -2.90 -2.53
CA GLU A 95 0.11 -3.08 -2.71
C GLU A 95 -0.32 -4.23 -1.81
N ALA A 96 -1.33 -4.00 -0.98
CA ALA A 96 -2.00 -5.04 -0.22
C ALA A 96 -3.41 -5.28 -0.76
N GLN A 97 -3.78 -6.55 -0.92
CA GLN A 97 -5.09 -6.96 -1.41
C GLN A 97 -5.74 -7.93 -0.44
N THR A 98 -7.07 -7.83 -0.31
CA THR A 98 -7.90 -8.78 0.43
C THR A 98 -8.66 -9.69 -0.55
N SER A 99 -8.94 -10.93 -0.12
CA SER A 99 -9.86 -11.84 -0.82
C SER A 99 -10.99 -12.35 0.07
N ASP A 100 -11.07 -11.85 1.30
CA ASP A 100 -11.98 -12.28 2.37
C ASP A 100 -12.76 -11.09 2.94
N HIS A 101 -13.06 -10.11 2.08
CA HIS A 101 -13.83 -8.92 2.45
C HIS A 101 -13.19 -8.15 3.62
N GLY A 102 -11.86 -8.01 3.60
CA GLY A 102 -11.10 -7.14 4.48
C GLY A 102 -10.71 -7.74 5.83
N GLU A 103 -10.98 -9.03 6.06
CA GLU A 103 -10.51 -9.72 7.26
C GLU A 103 -8.97 -9.82 7.26
N THR A 104 -8.38 -10.11 6.11
CA THR A 104 -6.94 -10.15 5.92
C THR A 104 -6.47 -9.48 4.64
N TYR A 105 -5.24 -8.96 4.69
CA TYR A 105 -4.58 -8.33 3.56
C TYR A 105 -3.22 -8.95 3.30
N HIS A 106 -2.98 -9.28 2.03
CA HIS A 106 -1.70 -9.77 1.56
C HIS A 106 -0.98 -8.70 0.76
N ALA A 107 0.22 -8.30 1.22
CA ALA A 107 1.01 -7.24 0.63
C ALA A 107 2.26 -7.73 -0.11
N TYR A 108 2.63 -7.03 -1.19
CA TYR A 108 3.84 -7.25 -1.98
C TYR A 108 4.35 -5.94 -2.63
N PRO A 109 5.65 -5.84 -2.99
CA PRO A 109 6.16 -4.70 -3.72
C PRO A 109 5.42 -4.52 -5.04
N PHE A 110 4.99 -3.29 -5.31
CA PHE A 110 4.12 -2.99 -6.43
C PHE A 110 4.89 -2.35 -7.58
N ARG A 111 4.65 -2.87 -8.78
CA ARG A 111 5.09 -2.29 -10.05
C ARG A 111 3.92 -2.27 -11.01
N GLY A 112 3.64 -1.11 -11.61
CA GLY A 112 2.50 -0.99 -12.52
C GLY A 112 1.90 0.41 -12.58
N LYS A 113 0.60 0.46 -12.86
CA LYS A 113 -0.13 1.72 -13.02
C LYS A 113 -0.72 2.20 -11.70
N LEU A 114 -0.52 3.48 -11.36
CA LEU A 114 -1.19 4.15 -10.24
C LEU A 114 -1.79 5.49 -10.65
N SER A 115 -2.89 5.86 -10.01
CA SER A 115 -3.52 7.16 -10.19
C SER A 115 -2.67 8.28 -9.57
N ALA A 116 -2.76 9.48 -10.14
CA ALA A 116 -2.05 10.65 -9.62
C ALA A 116 -2.43 10.98 -8.16
N SER A 117 -3.70 10.74 -7.78
CA SER A 117 -4.18 10.96 -6.40
C SER A 117 -3.50 10.02 -5.40
N ILE A 118 -3.39 8.73 -5.73
CA ILE A 118 -2.70 7.75 -4.87
C ILE A 118 -1.21 8.07 -4.80
N LEU A 119 -0.58 8.42 -5.93
CA LEU A 119 0.84 8.79 -5.94
C LEU A 119 1.15 10.03 -5.09
N ARG A 120 0.26 11.03 -5.09
CA ARG A 120 0.42 12.21 -4.23
C ARG A 120 0.38 11.83 -2.74
N GLN A 121 -0.63 11.07 -2.34
CA GLN A 121 -0.77 10.62 -0.94
C GLN A 121 0.40 9.72 -0.51
N LEU A 122 0.88 8.84 -1.39
CA LEU A 122 2.07 8.02 -1.11
C LEU A 122 3.33 8.87 -1.00
N GLY A 123 3.44 9.97 -1.75
CA GLY A 123 4.53 10.93 -1.58
C GLY A 123 4.49 11.63 -0.22
N GLU A 124 3.31 12.05 0.24
CA GLU A 124 3.12 12.62 1.59
C GLU A 124 3.40 11.60 2.69
N LEU A 125 3.07 10.32 2.47
CA LEU A 125 3.47 9.23 3.36
C LEU A 125 4.99 9.02 3.35
N ALA A 126 5.64 9.05 2.19
CA ALA A 126 7.09 8.93 2.09
C ALA A 126 7.85 10.09 2.75
N ASP A 127 7.28 11.30 2.74
CA ASP A 127 7.82 12.45 3.48
C ASP A 127 7.76 12.20 5.00
N ARG A 128 6.65 11.64 5.51
CA ARG A 128 6.48 11.29 6.94
C ARG A 128 7.37 10.14 7.38
N GLU A 129 7.61 9.17 6.49
CA GLU A 129 8.48 8.02 6.72
C GLU A 129 9.95 8.31 6.33
N GLU A 130 10.29 9.58 6.09
CA GLU A 130 11.65 10.07 5.81
C GLU A 130 12.37 9.34 4.66
N CYS A 131 11.62 8.83 3.67
CA CYS A 131 12.14 8.03 2.56
C CYS A 131 11.78 8.61 1.17
N ARG A 132 11.57 9.93 1.09
CA ARG A 132 11.11 10.62 -0.13
C ARG A 132 12.05 10.42 -1.33
N ALA A 133 13.35 10.50 -1.12
CA ALA A 133 14.31 10.39 -2.21
C ALA A 133 14.27 8.99 -2.86
N GLU A 134 14.17 7.94 -2.04
CA GLU A 134 14.05 6.55 -2.45
C GLU A 134 12.71 6.31 -3.14
N PHE A 135 11.63 6.90 -2.60
CA PHE A 135 10.31 6.88 -3.22
C PHE A 135 10.32 7.48 -4.63
N ASP A 136 10.90 8.66 -4.82
CA ASP A 136 10.94 9.31 -6.13
C ASP A 136 11.76 8.49 -7.15
N LYS A 137 12.88 7.88 -6.72
CA LYS A 137 13.67 6.94 -7.54
C LYS A 137 12.84 5.71 -7.93
N PHE A 138 12.09 5.15 -6.97
CA PHE A 138 11.24 3.99 -7.18
C PHE A 138 10.11 4.30 -8.17
N VAL A 139 9.40 5.41 -7.98
CA VAL A 139 8.30 5.85 -8.85
C VAL A 139 8.77 6.01 -10.29
N LYS A 140 9.93 6.65 -10.50
CA LYS A 140 10.50 6.85 -11.84
C LYS A 140 10.78 5.54 -12.57
N SER A 141 11.17 4.50 -11.84
CA SER A 141 11.66 3.23 -12.42
C SER A 141 10.56 2.17 -12.54
N ASN A 142 9.56 2.21 -11.65
CA ASN A 142 8.60 1.11 -11.48
C ASN A 142 7.13 1.54 -11.69
N ILE A 143 6.81 2.83 -11.70
CA ILE A 143 5.42 3.27 -11.79
C ILE A 143 5.10 3.95 -13.11
N VAL A 144 4.00 3.51 -13.71
CA VAL A 144 3.36 4.16 -14.86
C VAL A 144 2.23 5.03 -14.34
N ARG A 145 2.29 6.35 -14.56
CA ARG A 145 1.24 7.27 -14.13
C ARG A 145 -0.03 7.07 -14.97
N HIS A 146 -1.18 6.95 -14.31
CA HIS A 146 -2.49 6.84 -14.95
C HIS A 146 -3.14 8.22 -15.11
N GLY A 147 -3.54 8.56 -16.35
CA GLY A 147 -4.12 9.86 -16.71
C GLY A 147 -3.03 10.89 -17.05
N ARG A 148 -3.06 11.37 -18.29
CA ARG A 148 -2.33 12.56 -18.72
C ARG A 148 -3.23 13.77 -18.54
#